data_AF-A0A552M1T4-F1
#
_entry.id   AF-A0A552M1T4-F1
#
_cell.length_a   1.000
_cell.length_b   1.000
_cell.length_c   1.000
_cell.angle_alpha   90.00
_cell.angle_beta   90.00
_cell.angle_gamma   90.00
#
_symmetry.space_group_name_H-M   'P 1'
#
loop_
_entity.id
_entity.type
_entity.pdbx_description
1 polymer ?
#
loop_
_entity_poly.entity_id
_entity_poly.type
_entity_poly.pdbx_seq_one_letter_code
_entity_poly.pdbx_strand_id
1 'polypeptide(L)'
;MVNKLYYGDNLEVLRKYIKDESIDLCYIDPPFNSKRNYNQIYNNLGKEDQAQAQAFVDTWTWDNHANEALEEIQSNYQGKFTSQTIDLIDGLTKVLGKGSLLAYLVSMTLRIVEIHRVLKSTGSFYLHCDPTASHYLKIVLDTIFCSQGGDYIAEITWERTSAHSDSKTFANTTDIIFLYSKLILMFNQQFKPYSEEYLKKYYKHQDGKGRFLDRDLTAGGLSGGGYNYDWKGIKKLWRCPIETMQKYEEQNKLYYTRNGTPRLKQYLEEMPGVPLTNLWNDIPPINSQASERLGYPTQKPEALLERIIKASSNKGDIILDAYCG
;
A
#
# COMPACT_ATOMS: atom_id res chain seq x y z
N MET A 1 4.63 19.81 -15.93
CA MET A 1 4.95 18.77 -16.92
C MET A 1 3.63 18.30 -17.53
N VAL A 2 3.59 17.88 -18.80
CA VAL A 2 2.35 17.37 -19.45
C VAL A 2 2.28 15.86 -19.21
N ASN A 3 1.09 15.34 -18.88
CA ASN A 3 0.84 13.90 -18.72
C ASN A 3 1.12 13.17 -20.05
N LYS A 4 1.66 11.94 -19.97
CA LYS A 4 2.03 11.14 -21.14
C LYS A 4 1.40 9.76 -21.06
N LEU A 5 0.97 9.26 -22.21
CA LEU A 5 0.52 7.88 -22.40
C LEU A 5 1.38 7.23 -23.49
N TYR A 6 1.93 6.06 -23.20
CA TYR A 6 2.74 5.27 -24.12
C TYR A 6 1.98 4.00 -24.49
N TYR A 7 2.02 3.62 -25.76
CA TYR A 7 1.41 2.39 -26.26
C TYR A 7 2.51 1.40 -26.66
N GLY A 8 2.41 0.16 -26.18
CA GLY A 8 3.35 -0.91 -26.49
C GLY A 8 3.64 -1.80 -25.28
N ASP A 9 4.60 -2.70 -25.44
CA ASP A 9 5.10 -3.50 -24.32
C ASP A 9 5.79 -2.60 -23.29
N ASN A 10 5.36 -2.72 -22.03
CA ASN A 10 5.83 -1.87 -20.95
C ASN A 10 7.33 -2.06 -20.62
N LEU A 11 7.91 -3.24 -20.84
CA LEU A 11 9.35 -3.44 -20.65
C LEU A 11 10.15 -2.64 -21.69
N GLU A 12 9.74 -2.65 -22.95
CA GLU A 12 10.35 -1.80 -23.97
C GLU A 12 10.18 -0.31 -23.68
N VAL A 13 8.98 0.11 -23.26
CA VAL A 13 8.70 1.51 -22.96
C VAL A 13 9.59 2.01 -21.81
N LEU A 14 9.67 1.23 -20.72
CA LEU A 14 10.54 1.54 -19.58
C LEU A 14 12.00 1.72 -20.03
N ARG A 15 12.51 0.80 -20.85
CA ARG A 15 13.89 0.81 -21.36
C ARG A 15 14.18 1.99 -22.30
N LYS A 16 13.27 2.30 -23.21
CA LYS A 16 13.51 3.27 -24.31
C LYS A 16 13.20 4.71 -23.93
N TYR A 17 12.17 4.94 -23.11
CA TYR A 17 11.59 6.28 -22.94
C TYR A 17 11.63 6.82 -21.52
N ILE A 18 11.77 5.96 -20.50
CA ILE A 18 11.74 6.39 -19.10
C ILE A 18 13.17 6.45 -18.56
N LYS A 19 13.55 7.65 -18.10
CA LYS A 19 14.88 7.93 -17.58
C LYS A 19 15.06 7.30 -16.19
N ASP A 20 16.29 6.94 -15.88
CA ASP A 20 16.74 6.55 -14.54
C ASP A 20 16.34 7.62 -13.53
N GLU A 21 15.94 7.19 -12.34
CA GLU A 21 15.65 8.07 -11.19
C GLU A 21 14.75 9.28 -11.53
N SER A 22 13.71 9.05 -12.33
CA SER A 22 12.78 10.10 -12.78
C SER A 22 11.38 9.98 -12.17
N ILE A 23 11.06 8.85 -11.54
CA ILE A 23 9.72 8.54 -11.01
C ILE A 23 9.71 8.59 -9.48
N ASP A 24 8.71 9.26 -8.91
CA ASP A 24 8.54 9.38 -7.46
C ASP A 24 7.65 8.26 -6.88
N LEU A 25 6.66 7.82 -7.65
CA LEU A 25 5.74 6.77 -7.24
C LEU A 25 5.42 5.88 -8.43
N CYS A 26 5.55 4.56 -8.26
CA CYS A 26 5.06 3.60 -9.24
C CYS A 26 4.02 2.66 -8.61
N TYR A 27 2.87 2.53 -9.27
CA TYR A 27 1.85 1.53 -8.95
C TYR A 27 1.70 0.60 -10.15
N ILE A 28 1.63 -0.71 -9.91
CA ILE A 28 1.30 -1.67 -10.95
C ILE A 28 0.25 -2.68 -10.46
N ASP A 29 -0.64 -3.04 -11.38
CA ASP A 29 -1.68 -4.07 -11.22
C ASP A 29 -1.57 -5.07 -12.37
N PRO A 30 -0.50 -5.89 -12.39
CA PRO A 30 -0.29 -6.85 -13.46
C PRO A 30 -1.39 -7.91 -13.48
N PRO A 31 -1.65 -8.53 -14.64
CA PRO A 31 -2.64 -9.57 -14.72
C PRO A 31 -2.27 -10.76 -13.83
N PHE A 32 -3.22 -11.21 -13.01
CA PHE A 32 -2.95 -12.26 -12.03
C PHE A 32 -2.77 -13.62 -12.71
N ASN A 33 -1.81 -14.43 -12.26
CA ASN A 33 -1.62 -15.81 -12.73
C ASN A 33 -2.70 -16.78 -12.16
N SER A 34 -3.94 -16.30 -11.99
CA SER A 34 -5.10 -17.09 -11.61
C SER A 34 -5.79 -17.60 -12.88
N LYS A 35 -5.30 -18.74 -13.40
CA LYS A 35 -5.84 -19.45 -14.60
C LYS A 35 -7.37 -19.59 -14.68
N ARG A 36 -8.09 -19.43 -13.56
CA ARG A 36 -9.57 -19.53 -13.47
C ARG A 36 -10.31 -18.21 -13.68
N ASN A 37 -9.76 -17.05 -13.30
CA ASN A 37 -10.51 -15.80 -13.31
C ASN A 37 -10.61 -15.18 -14.72
N TYR A 38 -9.54 -15.24 -15.50
CA TYR A 38 -9.50 -14.65 -16.86
C TYR A 38 -10.52 -15.29 -17.81
N ASN A 39 -10.57 -16.62 -17.88
CA ASN A 39 -11.50 -17.30 -18.79
C ASN A 39 -12.98 -16.98 -18.49
N GLN A 40 -13.35 -16.76 -17.23
CA GLN A 40 -14.75 -16.47 -16.87
C GLN A 40 -15.13 -15.00 -17.10
N ILE A 41 -14.20 -14.07 -16.87
CA ILE A 41 -14.44 -12.64 -17.04
C ILE A 41 -14.66 -12.29 -18.51
N TYR A 42 -13.88 -12.87 -19.42
CA TYR A 42 -13.87 -12.46 -20.83
C TYR A 42 -14.74 -13.31 -21.76
N ASN A 43 -15.18 -14.49 -21.35
CA ASN A 43 -16.19 -15.25 -22.09
C ASN A 43 -17.55 -14.53 -22.14
N ASN A 44 -17.80 -13.56 -21.26
CA ASN A 44 -19.04 -12.79 -21.18
C ASN A 44 -18.97 -11.41 -21.89
N LEU A 45 -17.86 -11.08 -22.58
CA LEU A 45 -17.61 -9.78 -23.20
C LEU A 45 -17.57 -9.85 -24.73
N GLY A 46 -17.57 -8.68 -25.39
CA GLY A 46 -17.55 -8.54 -26.85
C GLY A 46 -16.26 -9.07 -27.49
N LYS A 47 -16.26 -9.22 -28.82
CA LYS A 47 -15.14 -9.82 -29.57
C LYS A 47 -13.78 -9.12 -29.39
N GLU A 48 -13.74 -7.81 -29.13
CA GLU A 48 -12.50 -7.05 -28.93
C GLU A 48 -11.88 -7.30 -27.55
N ASP A 49 -12.69 -7.37 -26.49
CA ASP A 49 -12.24 -7.69 -25.13
C ASP A 49 -11.72 -9.13 -25.04
N GLN A 50 -12.29 -10.06 -25.83
CA GLN A 50 -11.81 -11.43 -25.95
C GLN A 50 -10.41 -11.51 -26.57
N ALA A 51 -10.09 -10.65 -27.54
CA ALA A 51 -8.76 -10.62 -28.18
C ALA A 51 -7.69 -10.08 -27.21
N GLN A 52 -8.02 -9.04 -26.42
CA GLN A 52 -7.14 -8.55 -25.35
C GLN A 52 -6.93 -9.62 -24.27
N ALA A 53 -8.01 -10.29 -23.84
CA ALA A 53 -7.94 -11.37 -22.86
C ALA A 53 -7.09 -12.55 -23.32
N GLN A 54 -7.24 -12.95 -24.60
CA GLN A 54 -6.44 -14.00 -25.18
C GLN A 54 -4.96 -13.60 -25.21
N ALA A 55 -4.63 -12.35 -25.54
CA ALA A 55 -3.26 -11.84 -25.47
C ALA A 55 -2.69 -11.89 -24.03
N PHE A 56 -3.48 -11.55 -23.01
CA PHE A 56 -3.08 -11.65 -21.60
C PHE A 56 -2.88 -13.10 -21.14
N VAL A 57 -3.69 -14.04 -21.60
CA VAL A 57 -3.54 -15.48 -21.28
C VAL A 57 -2.31 -16.07 -21.99
N ASP A 58 -2.05 -15.66 -23.24
CA ASP A 58 -0.90 -16.12 -24.01
C ASP A 58 0.44 -15.58 -23.46
N THR A 59 0.41 -14.40 -22.85
CA THR A 59 1.59 -13.72 -22.24
C THR A 59 2.32 -14.59 -21.19
N TRP A 60 1.63 -15.53 -20.56
CA TRP A 60 2.19 -16.33 -19.46
C TRP A 60 2.40 -17.78 -19.84
N THR A 61 2.48 -18.08 -21.12
CA THR A 61 2.90 -19.40 -21.60
C THR A 61 4.43 -19.49 -21.60
N TRP A 62 4.96 -20.70 -21.40
CA TRP A 62 6.41 -20.89 -21.54
C TRP A 62 6.75 -21.02 -23.03
N ASP A 63 7.22 -19.92 -23.62
CA ASP A 63 7.54 -19.80 -25.04
C ASP A 63 9.02 -19.42 -25.28
N ASN A 64 9.35 -19.01 -26.51
CA ASN A 64 10.71 -18.56 -26.84
C ASN A 64 11.08 -17.27 -26.10
N HIS A 65 10.15 -16.33 -25.93
CA HIS A 65 10.38 -15.09 -25.20
C HIS A 65 10.67 -15.35 -23.72
N ALA A 66 10.00 -16.33 -23.10
CA ALA A 66 10.31 -16.75 -21.73
C ALA A 66 11.72 -17.34 -21.59
N ASN A 67 12.22 -18.07 -22.61
CA ASN A 67 13.60 -18.56 -22.60
C ASN A 67 14.61 -17.42 -22.77
N GLU A 68 14.37 -16.48 -23.68
CA GLU A 68 15.21 -15.28 -23.87
C GLU A 68 15.27 -14.43 -22.59
N ALA A 69 14.12 -14.22 -21.95
CA ALA A 69 14.01 -13.48 -20.70
C ALA A 69 14.75 -14.17 -19.54
N LEU A 70 14.66 -15.50 -19.46
CA LEU A 70 15.40 -16.28 -18.46
C LEU A 70 16.92 -16.16 -18.71
N GLU A 71 17.35 -16.29 -19.96
CA GLU A 71 18.77 -16.15 -20.34
C GLU A 71 19.29 -14.74 -20.04
N GLU A 72 18.47 -13.70 -20.26
CA GLU A 72 18.82 -12.30 -19.92
C GLU A 72 19.14 -12.15 -18.42
N ILE A 73 18.31 -12.76 -17.55
CA ILE A 73 18.52 -12.76 -16.10
C ILE A 73 19.78 -13.55 -15.75
N GLN A 74 19.90 -14.79 -16.22
CA GLN A 74 20.98 -15.72 -15.85
C GLN A 74 22.35 -15.26 -16.31
N SER A 75 22.44 -14.69 -17.50
CA SER A 75 23.69 -14.11 -18.03
C SER A 75 24.06 -12.79 -17.37
N ASN A 76 23.18 -12.24 -16.52
CA ASN A 76 23.24 -10.89 -15.99
C ASN A 76 23.48 -9.86 -17.10
N TYR A 77 22.66 -9.91 -18.15
CA TYR A 77 22.83 -9.03 -19.30
C TYR A 77 22.87 -7.56 -18.88
N GLN A 78 23.93 -6.85 -19.29
CA GLN A 78 24.21 -5.45 -18.91
C GLN A 78 24.39 -5.19 -17.40
N GLY A 79 24.56 -6.23 -16.57
CA GLY A 79 24.81 -6.06 -15.13
C GLY A 79 23.60 -5.54 -14.34
N LYS A 80 22.38 -5.74 -14.85
CA LYS A 80 21.15 -5.17 -14.28
C LYS A 80 20.60 -5.95 -13.07
N PHE A 81 20.99 -7.22 -12.94
CA PHE A 81 20.42 -8.12 -11.94
C PHE A 81 21.40 -8.31 -10.78
N THR A 82 20.87 -8.33 -9.56
CA THR A 82 21.64 -8.65 -8.36
C THR A 82 21.93 -10.15 -8.33
N SER A 83 22.99 -10.56 -7.63
CA SER A 83 23.29 -11.99 -7.48
C SER A 83 22.14 -12.74 -6.81
N GLN A 84 21.48 -12.11 -5.83
CA GLN A 84 20.31 -12.67 -5.15
C GLN A 84 19.13 -12.89 -6.11
N THR A 85 18.88 -11.98 -7.04
CA THR A 85 17.82 -12.15 -8.05
C THR A 85 18.13 -13.32 -8.98
N ILE A 86 19.38 -13.44 -9.44
CA ILE A 86 19.82 -14.53 -10.32
C ILE A 86 19.66 -15.88 -9.59
N ASP A 87 20.21 -16.00 -8.39
CA ASP A 87 20.14 -17.22 -7.57
C ASP A 87 18.69 -17.63 -7.27
N LEU A 88 17.83 -16.65 -7.00
CA LEU A 88 16.41 -16.90 -6.78
C LEU A 88 15.73 -17.47 -8.02
N ILE A 89 15.91 -16.86 -9.19
CA ILE A 89 15.28 -17.30 -10.44
C ILE A 89 15.81 -18.67 -10.86
N ASP A 90 17.10 -18.94 -10.66
CA ASP A 90 17.69 -20.26 -10.88
C ASP A 90 17.10 -21.33 -9.95
N GLY A 91 16.93 -21.00 -8.68
CA GLY A 91 16.27 -21.87 -7.70
C GLY A 91 14.83 -22.16 -8.09
N LEU A 92 14.05 -21.12 -8.41
CA LEU A 92 12.65 -21.25 -8.82
C LEU A 92 12.51 -22.04 -10.12
N THR A 93 13.46 -21.92 -11.05
CA THR A 93 13.49 -22.73 -12.28
C THR A 93 13.56 -24.23 -11.98
N LYS A 94 14.37 -24.62 -10.99
CA LYS A 94 14.51 -26.01 -10.54
C LYS A 94 13.29 -26.51 -9.76
N VAL A 95 12.64 -25.64 -8.99
CA VAL A 95 11.52 -25.99 -8.11
C VAL A 95 10.18 -26.05 -8.85
N LEU A 96 9.90 -25.07 -9.70
CA LEU A 96 8.60 -24.92 -10.36
C LEU A 96 8.54 -25.60 -11.73
N GLY A 97 9.71 -25.81 -12.36
CA GLY A 97 9.80 -26.23 -13.75
C GLY A 97 9.31 -25.16 -14.75
N LYS A 98 9.52 -25.43 -16.03
CA LYS A 98 9.12 -24.54 -17.13
C LYS A 98 7.61 -24.59 -17.33
N GLY A 99 6.89 -23.67 -16.71
CA GLY A 99 5.44 -23.54 -16.78
C GLY A 99 4.99 -22.10 -16.57
N SER A 100 3.67 -21.87 -16.56
CA SER A 100 3.12 -20.51 -16.60
C SER A 100 3.49 -19.65 -15.39
N LEU A 101 3.65 -20.24 -14.21
CA LEU A 101 4.10 -19.51 -13.03
C LEU A 101 5.54 -19.04 -13.17
N LEU A 102 6.45 -19.88 -13.66
CA LEU A 102 7.83 -19.46 -13.85
C LEU A 102 7.94 -18.41 -14.97
N ALA A 103 7.20 -18.57 -16.08
CA ALA A 103 7.14 -17.57 -17.15
C ALA A 103 6.67 -16.20 -16.60
N TYR A 104 5.63 -16.21 -15.76
CA TYR A 104 5.14 -15.03 -15.06
C TYR A 104 6.21 -14.38 -14.18
N LEU A 105 6.89 -15.15 -13.35
CA LEU A 105 7.91 -14.62 -12.44
C LEU A 105 9.12 -14.04 -13.18
N VAL A 106 9.58 -14.70 -14.26
CA VAL A 106 10.67 -14.20 -15.11
C VAL A 106 10.29 -12.86 -15.75
N SER A 107 9.10 -12.80 -16.36
CA SER A 107 8.61 -11.60 -17.04
C SER A 107 8.33 -10.44 -16.08
N MET A 108 7.84 -10.71 -14.86
CA MET A 108 7.72 -9.72 -13.79
C MET A 108 9.09 -9.25 -13.29
N THR A 109 10.06 -10.15 -13.15
CA THR A 109 11.42 -9.80 -12.69
C THR A 109 12.07 -8.77 -13.61
N LEU A 110 12.02 -8.97 -14.94
CA LEU A 110 12.56 -8.01 -15.90
C LEU A 110 11.96 -6.61 -15.73
N ARG A 111 10.64 -6.54 -15.55
CA ARG A 111 9.90 -5.28 -15.44
C ARG A 111 10.14 -4.58 -14.11
N ILE A 112 10.16 -5.34 -13.01
CA ILE A 112 10.42 -4.79 -11.67
C ILE A 112 11.84 -4.24 -11.57
N VAL A 113 12.84 -4.87 -12.20
CA VAL A 113 14.21 -4.33 -12.27
C VAL A 113 14.24 -2.99 -13.00
N GLU A 114 13.52 -2.85 -14.11
CA GLU A 114 13.42 -1.57 -14.83
C GLU A 114 12.61 -0.52 -14.03
N ILE A 115 11.56 -0.93 -13.31
CA ILE A 115 10.82 -0.05 -12.40
C ILE A 115 11.74 0.46 -11.28
N HIS A 116 12.56 -0.41 -10.69
CA HIS A 116 13.55 -0.03 -9.69
C HIS A 116 14.57 0.97 -10.24
N ARG A 117 15.03 0.80 -11.49
CA ARG A 117 15.93 1.76 -12.17
C ARG A 117 15.29 3.14 -12.29
N VAL A 118 14.04 3.23 -12.74
CA VAL A 118 13.39 4.53 -13.01
C VAL A 118 12.92 5.26 -11.76
N LEU A 119 12.75 4.57 -10.62
CA LEU A 119 12.39 5.19 -9.35
C LEU A 119 13.53 6.06 -8.80
N LYS A 120 13.20 7.22 -8.23
CA LYS A 120 14.12 8.03 -7.43
C LYS A 120 14.48 7.32 -6.13
N SER A 121 15.56 7.74 -5.47
CA SER A 121 15.96 7.22 -4.16
C SER A 121 14.87 7.35 -3.08
N THR A 122 14.05 8.40 -3.16
CA THR A 122 12.89 8.60 -2.28
C THR A 122 11.60 7.92 -2.78
N GLY A 123 11.70 7.16 -3.87
CA GLY A 123 10.54 6.66 -4.59
C GLY A 123 9.90 5.45 -3.92
N SER A 124 8.57 5.38 -4.03
CA SER A 124 7.77 4.27 -3.53
C SER A 124 7.23 3.40 -4.66
N PHE A 125 7.13 2.11 -4.39
CA PHE A 125 6.61 1.13 -5.32
C PHE A 125 5.45 0.34 -4.69
N TYR A 126 4.35 0.24 -5.42
CA TYR A 126 3.17 -0.54 -5.06
C TYR A 126 2.92 -1.63 -6.09
N LEU A 127 2.85 -2.88 -5.65
CA LEU A 127 2.45 -4.02 -6.47
C LEU A 127 1.15 -4.62 -5.95
N HIS A 128 0.08 -4.50 -6.73
CA HIS A 128 -1.18 -5.20 -6.50
C HIS A 128 -1.04 -6.64 -7.00
N CYS A 129 -1.40 -7.61 -6.16
CA CYS A 129 -1.32 -9.03 -6.49
C CYS A 129 -2.44 -9.85 -5.87
N ASP A 130 -2.75 -10.98 -6.53
CA ASP A 130 -3.60 -11.99 -5.95
C ASP A 130 -2.85 -12.85 -4.92
N PRO A 131 -3.59 -13.56 -4.05
CA PRO A 131 -2.98 -14.52 -3.12
C PRO A 131 -2.25 -15.70 -3.78
N THR A 132 -2.41 -15.92 -5.10
CA THR A 132 -1.82 -17.07 -5.79
C THR A 132 -0.32 -16.87 -6.04
N ALA A 133 0.06 -15.69 -6.53
CA ALA A 133 1.44 -15.39 -6.90
C ALA A 133 2.15 -14.45 -5.91
N SER A 134 1.41 -13.84 -4.97
CA SER A 134 1.93 -12.82 -4.05
C SER A 134 3.22 -13.24 -3.33
N HIS A 135 3.29 -14.47 -2.80
CA HIS A 135 4.47 -14.93 -2.06
C HIS A 135 5.72 -15.07 -2.93
N TYR A 136 5.57 -15.50 -4.19
CA TYR A 136 6.68 -15.58 -5.14
C TYR A 136 7.12 -14.18 -5.59
N LEU A 137 6.16 -13.28 -5.83
CA LEU A 137 6.46 -11.89 -6.16
C LEU A 137 7.15 -11.16 -5.00
N LYS A 138 6.75 -11.46 -3.75
CA LYS A 138 7.36 -10.88 -2.55
C LYS A 138 8.85 -11.15 -2.46
N ILE A 139 9.26 -12.41 -2.67
CA ILE A 139 10.68 -12.77 -2.64
C ILE A 139 11.44 -12.21 -3.85
N VAL A 140 10.80 -12.11 -5.02
CA VAL A 140 11.39 -11.39 -6.18
C VAL A 140 11.64 -9.92 -5.83
N LEU A 141 10.64 -9.24 -5.24
CA LEU A 141 10.78 -7.85 -4.80
C LEU A 141 11.87 -7.69 -3.75
N ASP A 142 11.99 -8.60 -2.79
CA ASP A 142 13.06 -8.56 -1.79
C ASP A 142 14.45 -8.65 -2.43
N THR A 143 14.62 -9.51 -3.45
CA THR A 143 15.90 -9.61 -4.16
C THR A 143 16.23 -8.38 -5.01
N ILE A 144 15.24 -7.57 -5.37
CA ILE A 144 15.44 -6.37 -6.19
C ILE A 144 15.59 -5.13 -5.31
N PHE A 145 14.69 -4.89 -4.35
CA PHE A 145 14.71 -3.69 -3.52
C PHE A 145 15.64 -3.84 -2.32
N CYS A 146 15.43 -4.87 -1.50
CA CYS A 146 16.13 -5.00 -0.21
C CYS A 146 17.62 -5.30 -0.36
N SER A 147 18.00 -6.06 -1.40
CA SER A 147 19.42 -6.32 -1.70
C SER A 147 20.19 -5.06 -2.13
N GLN A 148 19.48 -4.00 -2.54
CA GLN A 148 20.04 -2.74 -3.03
C GLN A 148 19.88 -1.59 -2.01
N GLY A 149 19.52 -1.91 -0.76
CA GLY A 149 19.38 -0.93 0.33
C GLY A 149 17.98 -0.30 0.46
N GLY A 150 17.02 -0.75 -0.34
CA GLY A 150 15.60 -0.44 -0.15
C GLY A 150 14.97 -1.27 0.96
N ASP A 151 13.69 -1.01 1.23
CA ASP A 151 12.97 -1.65 2.32
C ASP A 151 11.58 -2.13 1.88
N TYR A 152 11.20 -3.29 2.40
CA TYR A 152 9.82 -3.71 2.47
C TYR A 152 9.11 -2.97 3.60
N ILE A 153 8.02 -2.27 3.28
CA ILE A 153 7.33 -1.38 4.22
C ILE A 153 6.08 -2.05 4.79
N ALA A 154 5.22 -2.58 3.92
CA ALA A 154 3.95 -3.15 4.35
C ALA A 154 3.33 -4.08 3.30
N GLU A 155 2.55 -5.03 3.81
CA GLU A 155 1.55 -5.79 3.06
C GLU A 155 0.20 -5.19 3.42
N ILE A 156 -0.45 -4.58 2.44
CA ILE A 156 -1.75 -3.94 2.58
C ILE A 156 -2.81 -4.94 2.10
N THR A 157 -3.77 -5.24 2.96
CA THR A 157 -4.93 -6.07 2.63
C THR A 157 -6.09 -5.17 2.25
N TRP A 158 -6.54 -5.26 1.00
CA TRP A 158 -7.71 -4.54 0.52
C TRP A 158 -8.91 -5.49 0.40
N GLU A 159 -10.03 -5.17 1.05
CA GLU A 159 -11.28 -5.92 0.92
C GLU A 159 -11.99 -5.54 -0.39
N ARG A 160 -11.79 -6.35 -1.43
CA ARG A 160 -12.32 -6.11 -2.77
C ARG A 160 -13.75 -6.56 -2.98
N THR A 161 -14.31 -7.37 -2.08
CA THR A 161 -15.70 -7.84 -2.15
C THR A 161 -16.15 -8.34 -0.78
N SER A 162 -17.45 -8.57 -0.61
CA SER A 162 -18.01 -9.17 0.60
C SER A 162 -18.17 -10.68 0.46
N ALA A 163 -18.26 -11.38 1.59
CA ALA A 163 -18.52 -12.82 1.60
C ALA A 163 -19.96 -13.12 1.14
N HIS A 164 -20.12 -14.19 0.35
CA HIS A 164 -21.43 -14.72 0.00
C HIS A 164 -21.88 -15.77 1.03
N SER A 165 -23.18 -15.79 1.34
CA SER A 165 -23.76 -16.65 2.38
C SER A 165 -23.74 -18.15 2.04
N ASP A 166 -23.51 -18.50 0.78
CA ASP A 166 -23.47 -19.86 0.25
C ASP A 166 -22.05 -20.46 0.18
N SER A 167 -21.03 -19.72 0.62
CA SER A 167 -19.65 -20.21 0.61
C SER A 167 -19.48 -21.43 1.52
N LYS A 168 -18.86 -22.49 0.99
CA LYS A 168 -18.52 -23.71 1.73
C LYS A 168 -17.16 -23.65 2.43
N THR A 169 -16.38 -22.59 2.17
CA THR A 169 -15.04 -22.35 2.71
C THR A 169 -14.89 -20.89 3.13
N PHE A 170 -13.72 -20.51 3.66
CA PHE A 170 -13.41 -19.08 3.84
C PHE A 170 -13.54 -18.35 2.51
N ALA A 171 -14.28 -17.24 2.52
CA ALA A 171 -14.50 -16.42 1.35
C ALA A 171 -13.19 -15.71 0.98
N ASN A 172 -12.80 -15.79 -0.29
CA ASN A 172 -11.66 -15.03 -0.80
C ASN A 172 -12.14 -13.62 -1.18
N THR A 173 -12.13 -12.72 -0.20
CA THR A 173 -12.66 -11.36 -0.31
C THR A 173 -11.60 -10.28 -0.47
N THR A 174 -10.33 -10.64 -0.33
CA THR A 174 -9.23 -9.68 -0.21
C THR A 174 -8.18 -9.86 -1.29
N ASP A 175 -7.57 -8.75 -1.70
CA ASP A 175 -6.34 -8.73 -2.47
C ASP A 175 -5.20 -8.13 -1.64
N ILE A 176 -3.96 -8.35 -2.10
CA ILE A 176 -2.75 -7.90 -1.43
C ILE A 176 -2.07 -6.82 -2.27
N ILE A 177 -1.63 -5.75 -1.60
CA ILE A 177 -0.81 -4.71 -2.20
C ILE A 177 0.49 -4.59 -1.41
N PHE A 178 1.61 -4.90 -2.04
CA PHE A 178 2.93 -4.71 -1.42
C PHE A 178 3.41 -3.28 -1.58
N LEU A 179 3.96 -2.71 -0.50
CA LEU A 179 4.62 -1.41 -0.49
C LEU A 179 6.12 -1.57 -0.22
N TYR A 180 6.92 -0.99 -1.12
CA TYR A 180 8.37 -0.90 -1.02
C TYR A 180 8.86 0.54 -1.17
N SER A 181 10.00 0.86 -0.56
CA SER A 181 10.76 2.08 -0.85
C SER A 181 12.09 1.74 -1.52
N LYS A 182 12.54 2.58 -2.46
CA LYS A 182 13.83 2.38 -3.13
C LYS A 182 15.02 2.54 -2.19
N LEU A 183 15.06 3.61 -1.40
CA LEU A 183 16.08 3.84 -0.34
C LEU A 183 15.51 4.58 0.86
N ILE A 184 14.76 5.66 0.63
CA ILE A 184 14.17 6.49 1.69
C ILE A 184 12.66 6.50 1.52
N LEU A 185 11.93 6.13 2.57
CA LEU A 185 10.47 6.15 2.54
C LEU A 185 9.93 7.59 2.54
N MET A 186 9.29 8.00 1.45
CA MET A 186 8.35 9.12 1.43
C MET A 186 6.97 8.61 1.91
N PHE A 187 6.51 9.07 3.08
CA PHE A 187 5.19 8.65 3.60
C PHE A 187 4.44 9.78 4.30
N ASN A 188 3.25 10.06 3.78
CA ASN A 188 2.28 11.00 4.33
C ASN A 188 1.17 10.19 5.02
N GLN A 189 1.14 10.19 6.36
CA GLN A 189 0.11 9.47 7.11
C GLN A 189 -1.29 9.94 6.72
N GLN A 190 -2.11 9.01 6.23
CA GLN A 190 -3.50 9.24 5.92
C GLN A 190 -4.39 8.90 7.13
N PHE A 191 -5.56 9.53 7.21
CA PHE A 191 -6.49 9.36 8.32
C PHE A 191 -7.90 9.13 7.80
N LYS A 192 -8.68 8.36 8.57
CA LYS A 192 -10.13 8.24 8.39
C LYS A 192 -10.88 8.97 9.51
N PRO A 193 -12.12 9.43 9.24
CA PRO A 193 -12.97 9.98 10.28
C PRO A 193 -13.20 9.00 11.44
N TYR A 194 -13.42 9.53 12.63
CA TYR A 194 -13.88 8.73 13.77
C TYR A 194 -15.29 8.21 13.50
N SER A 195 -15.58 6.97 13.91
CA SER A 195 -16.95 6.44 13.85
C SER A 195 -17.86 7.19 14.82
N GLU A 196 -19.16 7.28 14.52
CA GLU A 196 -20.12 7.89 15.43
C GLU A 196 -20.12 7.21 16.82
N GLU A 197 -19.94 5.89 16.85
CA GLU A 197 -19.84 5.14 18.10
C GLU A 197 -18.63 5.58 18.92
N TYR A 198 -17.47 5.76 18.27
CA TYR A 198 -16.27 6.27 18.91
C TYR A 198 -16.49 7.69 19.46
N LEU A 199 -17.10 8.57 18.66
CA LEU A 199 -17.42 9.94 19.07
C LEU A 199 -18.35 9.95 20.29
N LYS A 200 -19.45 9.18 20.27
CA LYS A 200 -20.40 9.06 21.39
C LYS A 200 -19.73 8.47 22.64
N LYS A 201 -18.81 7.52 22.47
CA LYS A 201 -18.14 6.82 23.58
C LYS A 201 -17.06 7.65 24.25
N TYR A 202 -16.27 8.41 23.50
CA TYR A 202 -15.06 9.07 24.01
C TYR A 202 -15.17 10.60 24.06
N TYR A 203 -15.77 11.25 23.04
CA TYR A 203 -15.92 12.71 23.00
C TYR A 203 -17.21 13.16 23.70
N LYS A 204 -17.28 12.89 25.01
CA LYS A 204 -18.47 13.13 25.86
C LYS A 204 -18.52 14.51 26.48
N HIS A 205 -17.42 15.25 26.44
CA HIS A 205 -17.32 16.57 27.06
C HIS A 205 -17.38 17.66 26.00
N GLN A 206 -17.85 18.84 26.40
CA GLN A 206 -17.91 20.01 25.53
C GLN A 206 -17.70 21.26 26.37
N ASP A 207 -16.98 22.22 25.81
CA ASP A 207 -16.90 23.60 26.32
C ASP A 207 -16.95 24.61 25.16
N GLY A 208 -16.64 25.88 25.44
CA GLY A 208 -16.69 26.95 24.43
C GLY A 208 -15.73 26.77 23.25
N LYS A 209 -14.77 25.84 23.31
CA LYS A 209 -13.84 25.54 22.21
C LYS A 209 -14.28 24.37 21.33
N GLY A 210 -15.20 23.52 21.80
CA GLY A 210 -15.68 22.36 21.04
C GLY A 210 -15.83 21.10 21.89
N ARG A 211 -16.02 19.96 21.20
CA ARG A 211 -16.12 18.66 21.86
C ARG A 211 -14.72 18.14 22.17
N PHE A 212 -14.53 17.55 23.34
CA PHE A 212 -13.26 16.96 23.73
C PHE A 212 -13.42 15.62 24.44
N LEU A 213 -12.34 14.84 24.40
CA LEU A 213 -12.14 13.70 25.29
C LEU A 213 -11.05 14.04 26.31
N ASP A 214 -11.10 13.43 27.49
CA ASP A 214 -10.15 13.66 28.57
C ASP A 214 -9.06 12.57 28.59
N ARG A 215 -7.81 12.96 28.33
CA ARG A 215 -6.65 12.06 28.39
C ARG A 215 -6.05 12.02 29.79
N ASP A 216 -5.72 10.82 30.26
CA ASP A 216 -5.05 10.66 31.54
C ASP A 216 -3.64 11.27 31.51
N LEU A 217 -3.35 12.13 32.49
CA LEU A 217 -2.05 12.77 32.69
C LEU A 217 -1.16 12.02 33.67
N THR A 218 -1.63 10.92 34.26
CA THR A 218 -0.84 10.10 35.19
C THR A 218 0.00 9.05 34.46
N ALA A 219 1.19 8.78 34.95
CA ALA A 219 2.15 7.83 34.38
C ALA A 219 2.19 6.49 35.14
N GLY A 220 1.22 6.22 36.02
CA GLY A 220 1.19 5.07 36.94
C GLY A 220 1.15 3.67 36.32
N GLY A 221 1.25 3.55 34.99
CA GLY A 221 1.29 2.27 34.26
C GLY A 221 2.27 2.27 33.08
N LEU A 222 3.20 3.24 33.00
CA LEU A 222 4.23 3.28 31.96
C LEU A 222 5.55 2.70 32.48
N SER A 223 6.11 1.74 31.76
CA SER A 223 7.49 1.29 31.92
C SER A 223 8.43 2.31 31.26
N GLY A 224 8.83 3.38 31.95
CA GLY A 224 9.76 4.34 31.33
C GLY A 224 9.87 5.75 31.92
N GLY A 225 9.31 6.02 33.10
CA GLY A 225 9.49 7.29 33.80
C GLY A 225 8.27 8.21 33.80
N GLY A 226 8.44 9.34 34.49
CA GLY A 226 7.42 10.35 34.77
C GLY A 226 7.95 11.38 35.78
N TYR A 227 7.15 12.38 36.10
CA TYR A 227 7.55 13.50 36.95
C TYR A 227 6.75 13.46 38.25
N ASN A 228 7.44 13.29 39.38
CA ASN A 228 6.79 13.26 40.69
C ASN A 228 6.71 14.67 41.26
N TYR A 229 5.50 15.22 41.36
CA TYR A 229 5.26 16.50 42.01
C TYR A 229 3.82 16.61 42.51
N ASP A 230 3.61 17.57 43.40
CA ASP A 230 2.30 17.98 43.86
C ASP A 230 1.67 18.95 42.86
N TRP A 231 0.47 18.64 42.37
CA TRP A 231 -0.33 19.56 41.58
C TRP A 231 -1.63 19.87 42.30
N LYS A 232 -1.75 21.10 42.84
CA LYS A 232 -2.94 21.59 43.57
C LYS A 232 -3.44 20.61 44.65
N GLY A 233 -2.52 20.03 45.43
CA GLY A 233 -2.82 19.09 46.52
C GLY A 233 -2.89 17.62 46.09
N ILE A 234 -2.57 17.31 44.83
CA ILE A 234 -2.58 15.94 44.29
C ILE A 234 -1.15 15.53 43.94
N LYS A 235 -0.59 14.61 44.74
CA LYS A 235 0.72 14.00 44.50
C LYS A 235 0.56 12.74 43.67
N LYS A 236 1.08 12.76 42.44
CA LYS A 236 1.10 11.60 41.53
C LYS A 236 2.39 11.61 40.71
N LEU A 237 2.65 10.49 40.06
CA LEU A 237 3.60 10.42 38.96
C LEU A 237 2.89 10.94 37.69
N TRP A 238 3.31 12.08 37.19
CA TRP A 238 2.72 12.75 36.03
C TRP A 238 3.48 12.43 34.74
N ARG A 239 2.78 12.47 33.60
CA ARG A 239 3.36 12.25 32.26
C ARG A 239 4.17 13.43 31.72
N CYS A 240 4.06 14.60 32.35
CA CYS A 240 4.71 15.81 31.89
C CYS A 240 5.32 16.60 33.06
N PRO A 241 6.37 17.40 32.80
CA PRO A 241 6.96 18.31 33.79
C PRO A 241 5.95 19.31 34.35
N ILE A 242 6.24 19.88 35.53
CA ILE A 242 5.35 20.86 36.18
C ILE A 242 5.13 22.11 35.33
N GLU A 243 6.14 22.54 34.56
CA GLU A 243 6.06 23.70 33.66
C GLU A 243 5.08 23.43 32.51
N THR A 244 5.00 22.18 32.04
CA THR A 244 4.03 21.79 31.00
C THR A 244 2.62 21.74 31.57
N MET A 245 2.46 21.26 32.81
CA MET A 245 1.18 21.28 33.51
C MET A 245 0.66 22.71 33.74
N GLN A 246 1.55 23.65 34.11
CA GLN A 246 1.24 25.07 34.22
C GLN A 246 0.77 25.66 32.88
N LYS A 247 1.48 25.38 31.79
CA LYS A 247 1.05 25.81 30.45
C LYS A 247 -0.33 25.27 30.07
N TYR A 248 -0.65 24.02 30.43
CA TYR A 248 -1.97 23.46 30.17
C TYR A 248 -3.07 24.17 30.99
N GLU A 249 -2.79 24.54 32.24
CA GLU A 249 -3.70 25.34 33.07
C GLU A 249 -3.95 26.72 32.44
N GLU A 250 -2.88 27.45 32.11
CA GLU A 250 -2.93 28.78 31.50
C GLU A 250 -3.71 28.78 30.17
N GLN A 251 -3.58 27.71 29.39
CA GLN A 251 -4.28 27.55 28.11
C GLN A 251 -5.71 26.99 28.24
N ASN A 252 -6.20 26.75 29.47
CA ASN A 252 -7.47 26.10 29.76
C ASN A 252 -7.61 24.73 29.06
N LYS A 253 -6.51 23.97 29.01
CA LYS A 253 -6.43 22.61 28.44
C LYS A 253 -6.62 21.52 29.50
N LEU A 254 -6.81 21.88 30.77
CA LEU A 254 -7.09 20.91 31.83
C LEU A 254 -8.59 20.75 32.08
N TYR A 255 -9.03 19.49 32.11
CA TYR A 255 -10.34 19.08 32.60
C TYR A 255 -10.16 18.43 33.97
N TYR A 256 -10.91 18.90 34.96
CA TYR A 256 -10.83 18.40 36.32
C TYR A 256 -11.94 17.37 36.58
N THR A 257 -11.54 16.14 36.93
CA THR A 257 -12.48 15.09 37.33
C THR A 257 -13.16 15.43 38.67
N ARG A 258 -14.23 14.71 39.04
CA ARG A 258 -14.94 14.89 40.31
C ARG A 258 -14.02 14.85 41.55
N ASN A 259 -12.94 14.09 41.49
CA ASN A 259 -11.96 13.96 42.58
C ASN A 259 -10.80 14.99 42.46
N GLY A 260 -10.95 16.01 41.62
CA GLY A 260 -9.96 17.07 41.41
C GLY A 260 -8.74 16.66 40.60
N THR A 261 -8.63 15.41 40.13
CA THR A 261 -7.48 14.99 39.30
C THR A 261 -7.57 15.66 37.92
N PRO A 262 -6.54 16.42 37.47
CA PRO A 262 -6.51 17.01 36.14
C PRO A 262 -6.30 15.95 35.06
N ARG A 263 -6.93 16.17 33.92
CA ARG A 263 -6.79 15.40 32.68
C ARG A 263 -6.65 16.38 31.51
N LEU A 264 -5.98 15.96 30.45
CA LEU A 264 -5.76 16.83 29.30
C LEU A 264 -6.97 16.78 28.36
N LYS A 265 -7.51 17.95 28.01
CA LYS A 265 -8.52 18.09 26.95
C LYS A 265 -7.88 17.85 25.60
N GLN A 266 -8.42 16.92 24.84
CA GLN A 266 -8.08 16.70 23.43
C GLN A 266 -9.32 17.03 22.60
N TYR A 267 -9.30 18.17 21.91
CA TYR A 267 -10.44 18.64 21.11
C TYR A 267 -10.56 17.86 19.81
N LEU A 268 -11.80 17.52 19.44
CA LEU A 268 -12.09 16.74 18.24
C LEU A 268 -11.63 17.47 16.98
N GLU A 269 -11.85 18.78 16.94
CA GLU A 269 -11.56 19.67 15.83
C GLU A 269 -10.05 19.83 15.58
N GLU A 270 -9.22 19.52 16.57
CA GLU A 270 -7.75 19.51 16.47
C GLU A 270 -7.19 18.16 16.01
N MET A 271 -8.02 17.10 15.94
CA MET A 271 -7.56 15.75 15.62
C MET A 271 -7.72 15.42 14.13
N PRO A 272 -6.68 14.86 13.48
CA PRO A 272 -6.73 14.49 12.07
C PRO A 272 -7.61 13.26 11.78
N GLY A 273 -8.01 12.51 12.81
CA GLY A 273 -8.81 11.29 12.71
C GLY A 273 -8.10 10.04 13.22
N VAL A 274 -8.56 8.88 12.77
CA VAL A 274 -7.91 7.58 13.04
C VAL A 274 -6.87 7.34 11.95
N PRO A 275 -5.58 7.15 12.28
CA PRO A 275 -4.56 6.79 11.30
C PRO A 275 -4.97 5.56 10.51
N LEU A 276 -4.83 5.60 9.18
CA LEU A 276 -5.01 4.42 8.35
C LEU A 276 -3.95 3.37 8.66
N THR A 277 -4.37 2.11 8.66
CA THR A 277 -3.52 0.94 8.85
C THR A 277 -3.34 0.22 7.50
N ASN A 278 -2.67 -0.93 7.52
CA ASN A 278 -2.53 -1.81 6.37
C ASN A 278 -3.79 -2.66 6.08
N LEU A 279 -4.91 -2.44 6.79
CA LEU A 279 -6.18 -3.10 6.50
C LEU A 279 -7.15 -2.07 5.90
N TRP A 280 -7.43 -2.19 4.60
CA TRP A 280 -8.31 -1.30 3.85
C TRP A 280 -9.63 -1.99 3.55
N ASN A 281 -10.58 -1.83 4.46
CA ASN A 281 -11.93 -2.37 4.36
C ASN A 281 -13.00 -1.29 4.16
N ASP A 282 -12.58 -0.07 3.82
CA ASP A 282 -13.41 1.11 3.68
C ASP A 282 -13.44 1.67 2.24
N ILE A 283 -12.74 1.01 1.31
CA ILE A 283 -12.80 1.32 -0.12
C ILE A 283 -13.54 0.19 -0.82
N PRO A 284 -14.83 0.35 -1.18
CA PRO A 284 -15.59 -0.68 -1.86
C PRO A 284 -15.11 -0.86 -3.32
N PRO A 285 -15.34 -2.03 -3.93
CA PRO A 285 -15.17 -2.20 -5.37
C PRO A 285 -16.15 -1.33 -6.17
N ILE A 286 -15.83 -1.09 -7.44
CA ILE A 286 -16.70 -0.34 -8.36
C ILE A 286 -17.99 -1.13 -8.61
N ASN A 287 -19.11 -0.59 -8.14
CA ASN A 287 -20.43 -1.18 -8.38
C ASN A 287 -20.92 -0.88 -9.82
N SER A 288 -21.99 -1.54 -10.27
CA SER A 288 -22.52 -1.41 -11.63
C SER A 288 -23.10 -0.03 -11.97
N GLN A 289 -23.45 0.76 -10.96
CA GLN A 289 -24.05 2.09 -11.09
C GLN A 289 -23.05 3.22 -10.82
N ALA A 290 -21.78 2.90 -10.53
CA ALA A 290 -20.79 3.90 -10.15
C ALA A 290 -20.47 4.81 -11.35
N SER A 291 -20.41 6.12 -11.12
CA SER A 291 -20.11 7.10 -12.17
C SER A 291 -18.71 6.94 -12.78
N GLU A 292 -17.77 6.42 -12.01
CA GLU A 292 -16.39 6.14 -12.46
C GLU A 292 -16.29 4.88 -13.35
N ARG A 293 -17.34 4.07 -13.45
CA ARG A 293 -17.29 2.79 -14.18
C ARG A 293 -17.17 3.01 -15.69
N LEU A 294 -16.08 2.54 -16.28
CA LEU A 294 -15.83 2.61 -17.73
C LEU A 294 -16.24 1.33 -18.47
N GLY A 295 -16.60 0.28 -17.73
CA GLY A 295 -16.95 -1.03 -18.29
C GLY A 295 -15.77 -2.01 -18.38
N TYR A 296 -14.56 -1.58 -18.01
CA TYR A 296 -13.41 -2.47 -17.95
C TYR A 296 -13.56 -3.47 -16.78
N PRO A 297 -13.31 -4.78 -16.99
CA PRO A 297 -13.78 -5.79 -16.04
C PRO A 297 -13.05 -5.81 -14.71
N THR A 298 -11.76 -5.47 -14.70
CA THR A 298 -10.91 -5.49 -13.51
C THR A 298 -10.54 -4.07 -13.02
N GLN A 299 -11.33 -3.07 -13.43
CA GLN A 299 -11.12 -1.67 -13.08
C GLN A 299 -11.01 -1.47 -11.56
N LYS A 300 -9.99 -0.71 -11.14
CA LYS A 300 -9.78 -0.35 -9.73
C LYS A 300 -10.44 0.99 -9.38
N PRO A 301 -11.02 1.13 -8.17
CA PRO A 301 -11.66 2.38 -7.75
C PRO A 301 -10.66 3.55 -7.70
N GLU A 302 -11.07 4.74 -8.12
CA GLU A 302 -10.26 5.95 -8.01
C GLU A 302 -9.82 6.22 -6.56
N ALA A 303 -10.69 5.95 -5.59
CA ALA A 303 -10.40 6.12 -4.16
C ALA A 303 -9.22 5.25 -3.67
N LEU A 304 -8.98 4.08 -4.29
CA LEU A 304 -7.84 3.22 -3.99
C LEU A 304 -6.53 3.90 -4.43
N LEU A 305 -6.49 4.35 -5.69
CA LEU A 305 -5.33 5.03 -6.26
C LEU A 305 -5.08 6.38 -5.56
N GLU A 306 -6.14 7.14 -5.26
CA GLU A 306 -6.04 8.42 -4.55
C GLU A 306 -5.39 8.23 -3.18
N ARG A 307 -5.73 7.16 -2.44
CA ARG A 307 -5.11 6.84 -1.16
C ARG A 307 -3.62 6.53 -1.30
N ILE A 308 -3.25 5.72 -2.30
CA ILE A 308 -1.84 5.38 -2.59
C ILE A 308 -1.05 6.64 -2.94
N ILE A 309 -1.59 7.47 -3.84
CA ILE A 309 -0.96 8.72 -4.30
C ILE A 309 -0.76 9.68 -3.13
N LYS A 310 -1.80 9.93 -2.31
CA LYS A 310 -1.68 10.82 -1.16
C LYS A 310 -0.69 10.31 -0.12
N ALA A 311 -0.61 8.99 0.07
CA ALA A 311 0.29 8.38 1.04
C ALA A 311 1.76 8.47 0.63
N SER A 312 2.09 8.42 -0.66
CA SER A 312 3.47 8.21 -1.11
C SER A 312 3.92 9.17 -2.21
N SER A 313 3.28 10.34 -2.34
CA SER A 313 3.70 11.41 -3.25
C SER A 313 3.26 12.79 -2.76
N ASN A 314 3.86 13.83 -3.32
CA ASN A 314 3.56 15.23 -3.10
C ASN A 314 3.16 15.94 -4.40
N LYS A 315 2.63 17.15 -4.28
CA LYS A 315 2.26 17.96 -5.44
C LYS A 315 3.51 18.27 -6.29
N GLY A 316 3.48 17.83 -7.55
CA GLY A 316 4.57 18.04 -8.51
C GLY A 316 5.39 16.76 -8.79
N ASP A 317 5.19 15.72 -8.00
CA ASP A 317 5.81 14.42 -8.18
C ASP A 317 5.31 13.72 -9.46
N ILE A 318 6.15 12.85 -10.02
CA ILE A 318 5.86 12.08 -11.22
C ILE A 318 5.44 10.66 -10.82
N ILE A 319 4.24 10.29 -11.24
CA ILE A 319 3.62 8.98 -10.95
C ILE A 319 3.64 8.14 -12.22
N LEU A 320 4.03 6.87 -12.10
CA LEU A 320 4.05 5.89 -13.17
C LEU A 320 3.06 4.75 -12.88
N ASP A 321 2.13 4.53 -13.81
CA ASP A 321 1.44 3.26 -13.95
C ASP A 321 2.05 2.51 -15.14
N ALA A 322 2.71 1.38 -14.86
CA ALA A 322 3.36 0.56 -15.90
C ALA A 322 2.45 -0.56 -16.43
N TYR A 323 1.21 -0.68 -15.94
CA TYR A 323 0.21 -1.67 -16.33
C TYR A 323 -1.17 -1.01 -16.49
N CYS A 324 -1.21 0.09 -17.25
CA CYS A 324 -2.45 0.79 -17.54
C CYS A 324 -3.43 -0.14 -18.27
N GLY A 325 -4.54 -0.47 -17.61
CA GLY A 325 -5.54 -1.45 -18.06
C GLY A 325 -6.66 -1.60 -17.06
#